data_AF-A0A924F7F9-F1
#
_entry.id   AF-A0A924F7F9-F1
#
_cell.length_a   1.000
_cell.length_b   1.000
_cell.length_c   1.000
_cell.angle_alpha   90.00
_cell.angle_beta   90.00
_cell.angle_gamma   90.00
#
_symmetry.space_group_name_H-M   'P 1'
#
loop_
_entity.id
_entity.type
_entity.pdbx_description
1 polymer ?
#
loop_
_entity_poly.entity_id
_entity_poly.type
_entity_poly.pdbx_seq_one_letter_code
_entity_poly.pdbx_strand_id
1 'polypeptide(L)'
;MKSKKGLLVAVAIVAAVLLVIGAVALTKKTSTSPSVSSDSAKNVPLIKDTTTETDATDTESTTKNDTKPVKTNPDTLTSVDITPLGATVFYAKGTPGFEFEVLRTVDKTEYVQFTSPDLIGTKCTDDKGAFATILKNPSATESQTTSQTVTVGNDTYGLSLSSAGCTGNVELLTQYQDGFKSGFMNLKAL
;
A
#
# COMPACT_ATOMS: atom_id res chain seq x y z
N MET A 1 -27.36 -41.11 15.20
CA MET A 1 -28.48 -40.15 15.04
C MET A 1 -27.91 -38.74 14.90
N LYS A 2 -27.87 -38.17 13.68
CA LYS A 2 -27.40 -36.79 13.46
C LYS A 2 -28.43 -35.82 14.05
N SER A 3 -28.01 -34.94 14.96
CA SER A 3 -28.91 -34.09 15.75
C SER A 3 -29.57 -33.03 14.85
N LYS A 4 -30.91 -33.13 14.70
CA LYS A 4 -31.73 -32.18 13.94
C LYS A 4 -31.64 -30.73 14.47
N LYS A 5 -31.15 -30.56 15.70
CA LYS A 5 -30.97 -29.26 16.37
C LYS A 5 -29.87 -28.40 15.73
N GLY A 6 -28.78 -29.00 15.23
CA GLY A 6 -27.70 -28.24 14.59
C GLY A 6 -28.11 -27.63 13.24
N LEU A 7 -28.94 -28.37 12.48
CA LEU A 7 -29.45 -27.90 11.19
C LEU A 7 -30.42 -26.73 11.35
N LEU A 8 -31.28 -26.76 12.37
CA LEU A 8 -32.24 -25.67 12.63
C LEU A 8 -31.55 -24.37 13.03
N VAL A 9 -30.45 -24.44 13.80
CA VAL A 9 -29.65 -23.26 14.16
C VAL A 9 -28.94 -22.67 12.95
N ALA A 10 -28.37 -23.51 12.09
CA ALA A 10 -27.71 -23.07 10.86
C ALA A 10 -28.69 -22.35 9.91
N VAL A 11 -29.90 -22.89 9.73
CA VAL A 11 -30.94 -22.28 8.88
C VAL A 11 -31.40 -20.94 9.44
N ALA A 12 -31.55 -20.82 10.76
CA ALA A 12 -31.93 -19.55 11.41
C ALA A 12 -30.87 -18.45 11.23
N ILE A 13 -29.58 -18.81 11.30
CA ILE A 13 -28.47 -17.86 11.10
C ILE A 13 -28.43 -17.38 9.65
N VAL A 14 -28.57 -18.29 8.67
CA VAL A 14 -28.58 -17.92 7.24
C VAL A 14 -29.77 -17.01 6.91
N ALA A 15 -30.95 -17.28 7.47
CA ALA A 15 -32.12 -16.43 7.29
C ALA A 15 -31.94 -15.02 7.89
N ALA A 16 -31.31 -14.91 9.05
CA ALA A 16 -31.01 -13.63 9.68
C ALA A 16 -30.02 -12.79 8.86
N VAL A 17 -28.99 -13.40 8.29
CA VAL A 17 -28.00 -12.71 7.44
C VAL A 17 -28.65 -12.19 6.15
N LEU A 18 -29.55 -12.96 5.53
CA LEU A 18 -30.26 -12.53 4.31
C LEU A 18 -31.20 -11.34 4.55
N LEU A 19 -31.85 -11.27 5.72
CA LEU A 19 -32.71 -10.13 6.09
C LEU A 19 -31.91 -8.82 6.25
N VAL A 20 -30.70 -8.88 6.82
CA VAL A 20 -29.84 -7.70 6.98
C VAL A 20 -29.36 -7.19 5.61
N ILE A 21 -28.96 -8.09 4.70
CA ILE A 21 -28.53 -7.71 3.34
C ILE A 21 -29.71 -7.10 2.54
N GLY A 22 -30.92 -7.67 2.67
CA GLY A 22 -32.12 -7.14 2.03
C GLY A 22 -32.51 -5.74 2.53
N ALA A 23 -32.35 -5.46 3.82
CA ALA A 23 -32.65 -4.15 4.40
C ALA A 23 -31.70 -3.05 3.90
N VAL A 24 -30.42 -3.37 3.68
CA VAL A 24 -29.43 -2.40 3.16
C VAL A 24 -29.70 -2.05 1.69
N ALA A 25 -30.19 -3.00 0.88
CA ALA A 25 -30.49 -2.76 -0.53
C ALA A 25 -31.62 -1.75 -0.77
N LEU A 26 -32.60 -1.65 0.15
CA LEU A 26 -33.75 -0.75 0.01
C LEU A 26 -33.48 0.72 0.40
N THR A 27 -32.31 1.03 0.96
CA THR A 27 -31.94 2.40 1.37
C THR A 27 -31.11 3.17 0.33
N LYS A 28 -30.70 2.54 -0.77
CA LYS A 28 -30.04 3.21 -1.89
C LYS A 28 -31.07 3.95 -2.77
N LYS A 29 -31.53 5.11 -2.30
CA LYS A 29 -32.24 6.10 -3.13
C LYS A 29 -31.25 6.69 -4.14
N THR A 30 -31.39 6.29 -5.40
CA THR A 30 -30.79 6.93 -6.57
C THR A 30 -31.17 8.41 -6.61
N SER A 31 -30.17 9.29 -6.50
CA SER A 31 -30.30 10.72 -6.80
C SER A 31 -29.24 11.06 -7.85
N THR A 32 -29.63 11.08 -9.13
CA THR A 32 -28.81 11.68 -10.19
C THR A 32 -29.71 12.51 -11.08
N SER A 33 -29.54 13.83 -10.95
CA SER A 33 -30.06 14.88 -11.83
C SER A 33 -29.21 14.95 -13.12
N PRO A 34 -29.73 15.46 -14.26
CA PRO A 34 -29.05 15.38 -15.54
C PRO A 34 -27.97 16.46 -15.67
N SER A 35 -26.76 16.09 -16.07
CA SER A 35 -25.71 17.05 -16.45
C SER A 35 -25.63 17.17 -17.96
N VAL A 36 -25.61 18.43 -18.38
CA VAL A 36 -25.65 18.98 -19.74
C VAL A 36 -24.38 18.59 -20.52
N SER A 37 -24.56 18.19 -21.78
CA SER A 37 -23.47 18.01 -22.76
C SER A 37 -23.01 19.37 -23.29
N SER A 38 -21.70 19.58 -23.41
CA SER A 38 -21.13 20.61 -24.27
C SER A 38 -19.99 20.03 -25.09
N ASP A 39 -20.14 20.26 -26.39
CA ASP A 39 -19.19 20.04 -27.48
C ASP A 39 -17.77 20.51 -27.17
N SER A 40 -16.78 19.76 -27.67
CA SER A 40 -15.75 20.36 -28.53
C SER A 40 -14.84 19.34 -29.25
N ALA A 41 -14.77 19.56 -30.56
CA ALA A 41 -13.61 19.42 -31.44
C ALA A 41 -13.05 18.02 -31.77
N LYS A 42 -13.54 17.52 -32.91
CA LYS A 42 -12.91 16.51 -33.77
C LYS A 42 -12.02 17.24 -34.79
N ASN A 43 -10.72 16.91 -34.85
CA ASN A 43 -9.93 17.01 -36.08
C ASN A 43 -8.68 16.10 -36.00
N VAL A 44 -8.69 15.09 -36.87
CA VAL A 44 -7.61 14.16 -37.26
C VAL A 44 -6.93 14.78 -38.49
N PRO A 45 -5.62 14.59 -38.80
CA PRO A 45 -5.16 13.41 -39.60
C PRO A 45 -3.67 13.05 -39.27
N LEU A 46 -2.98 12.01 -39.73
CA LEU A 46 -3.12 10.93 -40.71
C LEU A 46 -2.03 9.90 -40.33
N ILE A 47 -2.32 8.60 -40.28
CA ILE A 47 -1.32 7.52 -40.17
C ILE A 47 -0.86 7.17 -41.59
N LYS A 48 0.46 6.98 -41.79
CA LYS A 48 1.03 6.43 -43.03
C LYS A 48 1.77 5.13 -42.68
N ASP A 49 1.35 4.07 -43.36
CA ASP A 49 1.78 2.66 -43.23
C ASP A 49 3.28 2.43 -43.39
N THR A 50 3.81 1.36 -42.78
CA THR A 50 4.56 0.29 -43.47
C THR A 50 4.61 -0.96 -42.58
N THR A 51 4.09 -2.06 -43.13
CA THR A 51 4.09 -3.44 -42.61
C THR A 51 5.40 -4.16 -42.96
N THR A 52 5.92 -5.05 -42.09
CA THR A 52 6.44 -6.38 -42.47
C THR A 52 6.40 -7.33 -41.26
N GLU A 53 5.90 -8.56 -41.49
CA GLU A 53 5.78 -9.69 -40.56
C GLU A 53 7.13 -10.36 -40.19
N THR A 54 7.18 -11.04 -39.05
CA THR A 54 7.38 -12.52 -38.91
C THR A 54 8.20 -12.91 -37.66
N ASP A 55 7.52 -13.72 -36.84
CA ASP A 55 7.89 -14.73 -35.84
C ASP A 55 9.28 -14.89 -35.17
N ALA A 56 9.13 -15.22 -33.86
CA ALA A 56 9.90 -16.10 -32.99
C ALA A 56 11.30 -15.70 -32.50
N THR A 57 11.46 -15.56 -31.16
CA THR A 57 12.17 -16.51 -30.28
C THR A 57 12.30 -15.95 -28.86
N ASP A 58 12.13 -16.84 -27.87
CA ASP A 58 12.46 -16.70 -26.44
C ASP A 58 13.63 -15.76 -26.13
N THR A 59 13.43 -14.85 -25.17
CA THR A 59 14.50 -14.43 -24.25
C THR A 59 13.89 -14.08 -22.91
N GLU A 60 14.06 -15.00 -21.97
CA GLU A 60 14.02 -14.80 -20.53
C GLU A 60 14.83 -13.56 -20.13
N SER A 61 14.15 -12.42 -19.96
CA SER A 61 14.79 -11.21 -19.45
C SER A 61 14.76 -11.25 -17.93
N THR A 62 15.74 -11.93 -17.36
CA THR A 62 16.10 -11.77 -15.94
C THR A 62 16.56 -10.33 -15.76
N THR A 63 15.64 -9.44 -15.39
CA THR A 63 15.96 -8.08 -14.98
C THR A 63 16.74 -8.18 -13.67
N LYS A 64 18.07 -8.26 -13.77
CA LYS A 64 18.96 -7.98 -12.64
C LYS A 64 18.72 -6.53 -12.25
N ASN A 65 18.10 -6.36 -11.09
CA ASN A 65 17.95 -5.09 -10.41
C ASN A 65 19.35 -4.63 -9.96
N ASP A 66 20.12 -4.03 -10.87
CA ASP A 66 21.36 -3.34 -10.53
C ASP A 66 21.00 -2.08 -9.73
N THR A 67 20.84 -2.26 -8.41
CA THR A 67 20.68 -1.17 -7.46
C THR A 67 21.99 -0.38 -7.42
N LYS A 68 22.11 0.60 -8.31
CA LYS A 68 23.17 1.60 -8.25
C LYS A 68 23.08 2.30 -6.89
N PRO A 69 24.16 2.41 -6.10
CA PRO A 69 24.11 3.09 -4.82
C PRO A 69 23.70 4.56 -5.06
N VAL A 70 22.49 4.91 -4.63
CA VAL A 70 22.02 6.29 -4.64
C VAL A 70 22.83 7.04 -3.60
N LYS A 71 23.80 7.83 -4.05
CA LYS A 71 24.60 8.72 -3.20
C LYS A 71 23.63 9.76 -2.60
N THR A 72 23.12 9.45 -1.41
CA THR A 72 22.19 10.33 -0.70
C THR A 72 23.01 11.40 0.02
N ASN A 73 22.64 12.68 -0.14
CA ASN A 73 23.28 13.76 0.60
C ASN A 73 22.80 13.70 2.06
N PRO A 74 23.68 13.52 3.06
CA PRO A 74 23.25 13.48 4.47
C PRO A 74 22.52 14.77 4.90
N ASP A 75 22.79 15.90 4.24
CA ASP A 75 22.12 17.17 4.56
C ASP A 75 20.63 17.17 4.23
N THR A 76 20.15 16.25 3.39
CA THR A 76 18.74 16.15 2.98
C THR A 76 17.94 15.13 3.78
N LEU A 77 18.58 14.37 4.67
CA LEU A 77 17.93 13.34 5.48
C LEU A 77 17.89 13.73 6.96
N THR A 78 16.90 13.20 7.65
CA THR A 78 16.79 13.17 9.11
C THR A 78 16.49 11.73 9.52
N SER A 79 16.56 11.43 10.81
CA SER A 79 16.40 10.06 11.29
C SER A 79 15.60 9.96 12.58
N VAL A 80 15.12 8.76 12.85
CA VAL A 80 14.50 8.35 14.11
C VAL A 80 15.03 6.97 14.50
N ASP A 81 15.43 6.83 15.75
CA ASP A 81 15.86 5.55 16.29
C ASP A 81 14.65 4.75 16.76
N ILE A 82 14.53 3.51 16.29
CA ILE A 82 13.42 2.63 16.63
C ILE A 82 13.97 1.41 17.37
N THR A 83 14.16 1.57 18.68
CA THR A 83 14.80 0.57 19.56
C THR A 83 14.21 -0.83 19.42
N PRO A 84 12.87 -1.03 19.39
CA PRO A 84 12.31 -2.37 19.22
C PRO A 84 12.65 -3.02 17.88
N LEU A 85 12.85 -2.21 16.83
CA LEU A 85 13.26 -2.69 15.52
C LEU A 85 14.79 -2.93 15.45
N GLY A 86 15.56 -2.31 16.37
CA GLY A 86 17.02 -2.35 16.38
C GLY A 86 17.64 -1.55 15.23
N ALA A 87 16.94 -0.53 14.72
CA ALA A 87 17.39 0.23 13.56
C ALA A 87 17.11 1.73 13.65
N THR A 88 18.01 2.53 13.10
CA THR A 88 17.82 3.95 12.81
C THR A 88 17.20 4.09 11.43
N VAL A 89 15.96 4.61 11.37
CA VAL A 89 15.22 4.86 10.14
C VAL A 89 15.51 6.27 9.66
N PHE A 90 15.94 6.40 8.40
CA PHE A 90 16.16 7.69 7.76
C PHE A 90 14.98 8.04 6.86
N TYR A 91 14.65 9.33 6.79
CA TYR A 91 13.62 9.90 5.93
C TYR A 91 14.03 11.31 5.47
N ALA A 92 13.46 11.79 4.37
CA ALA A 92 13.81 13.11 3.84
C ALA A 92 13.39 14.24 4.80
N LYS A 93 14.24 15.26 4.95
CA LYS A 93 13.87 16.51 5.62
C LYS A 93 12.68 17.15 4.89
N GLY A 94 11.75 17.71 5.65
CA GLY A 94 10.50 18.26 5.09
C GLY A 94 9.39 17.23 4.89
N THR A 95 9.64 15.94 5.22
CA THR A 95 8.54 15.01 5.48
C THR A 95 7.69 15.57 6.63
N PRO A 96 6.37 15.69 6.48
CA PRO A 96 5.52 16.22 7.55
C PRO A 96 5.59 15.35 8.81
N GLY A 97 5.12 15.86 9.95
CA GLY A 97 5.13 15.13 11.22
C GLY A 97 4.34 13.82 11.13
N PHE A 98 4.83 12.76 11.77
CA PHE A 98 4.18 11.45 11.79
C PHE A 98 4.33 10.79 13.15
N GLU A 99 3.51 9.78 13.39
CA GLU A 99 3.62 8.86 14.51
C GLU A 99 4.11 7.51 14.01
N PHE A 100 4.60 6.69 14.93
CA PHE A 100 4.90 5.30 14.63
C PHE A 100 4.48 4.38 15.76
N GLU A 101 4.09 3.17 15.40
CA GLU A 101 3.75 2.10 16.33
C GLU A 101 4.53 0.83 15.98
N VAL A 102 4.97 0.12 17.01
CA VAL A 102 5.64 -1.17 16.85
C VAL A 102 4.62 -2.26 17.06
N LEU A 103 4.47 -3.09 16.04
CA LEU A 103 3.49 -4.15 15.97
C LEU A 103 4.17 -5.48 15.65
N ARG A 104 3.43 -6.56 15.84
CA ARG A 104 3.92 -7.92 15.58
C ARG A 104 2.85 -8.71 14.83
N THR A 105 3.25 -9.39 13.75
CA THR A 105 2.35 -10.27 13.01
C THR A 105 2.11 -11.58 13.77
N VAL A 106 1.15 -12.38 13.29
CA VAL A 106 0.88 -13.72 13.84
C VAL A 106 2.11 -14.64 13.79
N ASP A 107 2.97 -14.45 12.79
CA ASP A 107 4.22 -15.19 12.59
C ASP A 107 5.39 -14.62 13.41
N LYS A 108 5.09 -13.67 14.30
CA LYS A 108 6.05 -12.95 15.16
C LYS A 108 7.00 -12.01 14.42
N THR A 109 6.74 -11.68 13.16
CA THR A 109 7.46 -10.63 12.44
C THR A 109 7.21 -9.30 13.13
N GLU A 110 8.28 -8.65 13.59
CA GLU A 110 8.20 -7.29 14.14
C GLU A 110 8.21 -6.29 13.00
N TYR A 111 7.28 -5.33 13.06
CA TYR A 111 7.22 -4.25 12.10
C TYR A 111 6.89 -2.94 12.78
N VAL A 112 7.27 -1.86 12.11
CA VAL A 112 6.95 -0.51 12.52
C VAL A 112 6.02 0.07 11.48
N GLN A 113 4.84 0.49 11.90
CA GLN A 113 3.87 1.18 11.06
C GLN A 113 3.97 2.68 11.32
N PHE A 114 4.06 3.47 10.26
CA PHE A 114 4.10 4.93 10.32
C PHE A 114 2.75 5.49 9.88
N THR A 115 2.22 6.40 10.68
CA THR A 115 0.87 6.95 10.53
C THR A 115 0.88 8.47 10.60
N SER A 116 -0.14 9.08 9.98
CA SER A 116 -0.43 10.50 10.15
C SER A 116 -1.94 10.71 10.25
N PRO A 117 -2.43 11.46 11.26
CA PRO A 117 -3.84 11.81 11.36
C PRO A 117 -4.37 12.53 10.12
N ASP A 118 -3.51 13.30 9.43
CA ASP A 118 -3.85 14.06 8.21
C ASP A 118 -4.10 13.17 6.99
N LEU A 119 -3.75 11.88 7.09
CA LEU A 119 -3.97 10.89 6.04
C LEU A 119 -5.20 10.02 6.28
N ILE A 120 -5.84 10.08 7.45
CA ILE A 120 -7.05 9.31 7.77
C ILE A 120 -8.14 9.71 6.79
N GLY A 121 -8.49 8.78 5.91
CA GLY A 121 -9.56 8.97 4.96
C GLY A 121 -10.92 8.53 5.48
N THR A 122 -11.96 8.98 4.78
CA THR A 122 -13.36 8.63 5.08
C THR A 122 -13.85 7.43 4.27
N LYS A 123 -13.01 6.88 3.37
CA LYS A 123 -13.38 5.77 2.49
C LYS A 123 -13.30 4.39 3.17
N CYS A 124 -12.39 4.24 4.13
CA CYS A 124 -12.15 3.00 4.86
C CYS A 124 -12.52 3.20 6.32
N THR A 125 -13.35 2.32 6.89
CA THR A 125 -13.91 2.47 8.24
C THR A 125 -12.86 2.48 9.35
N ASP A 126 -11.75 1.77 9.13
CA ASP A 126 -10.67 1.60 10.12
C ASP A 126 -9.35 2.22 9.67
N ASP A 127 -9.40 3.23 8.80
CA ASP A 127 -8.19 3.92 8.35
C ASP A 127 -7.49 4.59 9.53
N LYS A 128 -6.20 4.29 9.70
CA LYS A 128 -5.32 4.91 10.70
C LYS A 128 -4.37 5.94 10.08
N GLY A 129 -4.55 6.25 8.80
CA GLY A 129 -3.66 7.15 8.08
C GLY A 129 -2.27 6.58 7.92
N ALA A 130 -2.17 5.24 7.85
CA ALA A 130 -0.91 4.56 7.65
C ALA A 130 -0.38 4.84 6.25
N PHE A 131 0.90 5.20 6.13
CA PHE A 131 1.51 5.50 4.84
C PHE A 131 2.69 4.60 4.47
N ALA A 132 3.41 4.09 5.48
CA ALA A 132 4.55 3.21 5.31
C ALA A 132 4.65 2.21 6.47
N THR A 133 5.23 1.05 6.17
CA THR A 133 5.56 0.02 7.16
C THR A 133 6.96 -0.49 6.89
N ILE A 134 7.80 -0.60 7.93
CA ILE A 134 9.10 -1.26 7.84
C ILE A 134 9.02 -2.60 8.58
N LEU A 135 9.24 -3.69 7.85
CA LEU A 135 9.23 -5.05 8.38
C LEU A 135 10.67 -5.54 8.59
N LYS A 136 10.94 -6.15 9.73
CA LYS A 136 12.21 -6.82 10.00
C LYS A 136 12.10 -8.31 9.66
N ASN A 137 13.02 -8.79 8.84
CA ASN A 137 13.09 -10.16 8.34
C ASN A 137 11.73 -10.63 7.76
N PRO A 138 11.18 -9.93 6.74
CA PRO A 138 9.89 -10.28 6.18
C PRO A 138 9.90 -11.72 5.64
N SER A 139 8.82 -12.44 5.87
CA SER A 139 8.55 -13.74 5.25
C SER A 139 8.42 -13.62 3.73
N ALA A 140 8.37 -14.76 3.04
CA ALA A 140 8.16 -14.80 1.59
C ALA A 140 6.83 -14.14 1.17
N THR A 141 5.78 -14.26 1.99
CA THR A 141 4.48 -13.64 1.73
C THR A 141 4.54 -12.13 1.95
N GLU A 142 5.12 -11.68 3.06
CA GLU A 142 5.28 -10.26 3.37
C GLU A 142 6.17 -9.55 2.34
N SER A 143 7.18 -10.23 1.80
CA SER A 143 8.06 -9.69 0.78
C SER A 143 7.32 -9.31 -0.52
N GLN A 144 6.16 -9.91 -0.81
CA GLN A 144 5.35 -9.58 -1.99
C GLN A 144 4.75 -8.18 -1.93
N THR A 145 4.58 -7.61 -0.73
CA THR A 145 4.05 -6.26 -0.52
C THR A 145 5.14 -5.25 -0.18
N THR A 146 6.41 -5.68 -0.11
CA THR A 146 7.55 -4.78 0.06
C THR A 146 7.91 -4.13 -1.26
N SER A 147 8.00 -2.79 -1.23
CA SER A 147 8.42 -1.96 -2.36
C SER A 147 9.95 -1.84 -2.47
N GLN A 148 10.66 -1.94 -1.35
CA GLN A 148 12.12 -1.89 -1.28
C GLN A 148 12.61 -2.80 -0.16
N THR A 149 13.84 -3.31 -0.29
CA THR A 149 14.51 -4.09 0.75
C THR A 149 15.95 -3.61 0.95
N VAL A 150 16.43 -3.70 2.18
CA VAL A 150 17.82 -3.37 2.54
C VAL A 150 18.32 -4.33 3.62
N THR A 151 19.55 -4.79 3.49
CA THR A 151 20.20 -5.65 4.49
C THR A 151 21.10 -4.80 5.38
N VAL A 152 20.94 -4.95 6.70
CA VAL A 152 21.74 -4.25 7.70
C VAL A 152 22.22 -5.29 8.72
N GLY A 153 23.53 -5.57 8.69
CA GLY A 153 24.08 -6.71 9.44
C GLY A 153 23.52 -8.03 8.92
N ASN A 154 22.90 -8.81 9.80
CA ASN A 154 22.27 -10.10 9.47
C ASN A 154 20.75 -9.98 9.23
N ASP A 155 20.18 -8.79 9.41
CA ASP A 155 18.75 -8.55 9.29
C ASP A 155 18.42 -7.96 7.91
N THR A 156 17.32 -8.41 7.32
CA THR A 156 16.75 -7.82 6.11
C THR A 156 15.54 -6.98 6.49
N TYR A 157 15.52 -5.71 6.08
CA TYR A 157 14.40 -4.81 6.29
C TYR A 157 13.64 -4.62 4.98
N GLY A 158 12.32 -4.65 5.05
CA GLY A 158 11.43 -4.40 3.90
C GLY A 158 10.56 -3.17 4.13
N LEU A 159 10.51 -2.25 3.16
CA LEU A 159 9.61 -1.10 3.14
C LEU A 159 8.33 -1.46 2.38
N SER A 160 7.20 -1.52 3.05
CA SER A 160 5.88 -1.55 2.42
C SER A 160 5.24 -0.16 2.46
N LEU A 161 4.49 0.19 1.43
CA LEU A 161 3.84 1.49 1.28
C LEU A 161 2.34 1.30 1.12
N SER A 162 1.56 2.10 1.84
CA SER A 162 0.11 2.01 1.78
C SER A 162 -0.44 2.40 0.42
N SER A 163 -1.54 1.78 0.02
CA SER A 163 -2.26 2.21 -1.18
C SER A 163 -2.96 3.56 -0.97
N ALA A 164 -3.15 4.32 -2.04
CA ALA A 164 -3.94 5.56 -2.02
C ALA A 164 -5.46 5.34 -1.89
N GLY A 165 -5.91 4.09 -1.76
CA GLY A 165 -7.34 3.74 -1.80
C GLY A 165 -8.16 4.30 -0.65
N CYS A 166 -7.56 4.41 0.55
CA CYS A 166 -8.28 4.84 1.75
C CYS A 166 -8.22 6.36 1.98
N THR A 167 -7.09 6.99 1.69
CA THR A 167 -6.90 8.42 1.98
C THR A 167 -7.73 9.35 1.08
N GLY A 168 -8.08 10.50 1.63
CA GLY A 168 -8.62 11.65 0.90
C GLY A 168 -7.53 12.57 0.34
N ASN A 169 -6.28 12.44 0.79
CA ASN A 169 -5.18 13.35 0.45
C ASN A 169 -4.01 12.59 -0.18
N VAL A 170 -4.13 12.31 -1.48
CA VAL A 170 -3.14 11.52 -2.24
C VAL A 170 -1.80 12.25 -2.39
N GLU A 171 -1.82 13.57 -2.49
CA GLU A 171 -0.61 14.38 -2.61
C GLU A 171 0.22 14.31 -1.31
N LEU A 172 -0.43 14.51 -0.16
CA LEU A 172 0.22 14.38 1.13
C LEU A 172 0.74 12.95 1.36
N LEU A 173 -0.05 11.92 1.00
CA LEU A 173 0.40 10.52 1.06
C LEU A 173 1.69 10.33 0.26
N THR A 174 1.73 10.86 -0.97
CA THR A 174 2.90 10.77 -1.85
C THR A 174 4.11 11.44 -1.21
N GLN A 175 3.94 12.62 -0.61
CA GLN A 175 5.01 13.33 0.09
C GLN A 175 5.61 12.50 1.23
N TYR A 176 4.77 11.87 2.06
CA TYR A 176 5.25 10.97 3.12
C TYR A 176 5.99 9.76 2.55
N GLN A 177 5.41 9.11 1.54
CA GLN A 177 5.99 7.90 0.95
C GLN A 177 7.33 8.18 0.27
N ASP A 178 7.45 9.29 -0.46
CA ASP A 178 8.70 9.66 -1.13
C ASP A 178 9.78 10.05 -0.12
N GLY A 179 9.40 10.68 0.99
CA GLY A 179 10.30 10.95 2.11
C GLY A 179 10.92 9.69 2.69
N PHE A 180 10.12 8.65 2.90
CA PHE A 180 10.59 7.36 3.41
C PHE A 180 11.35 6.54 2.36
N LYS A 181 10.88 6.47 1.11
CA LYS A 181 11.60 5.80 0.00
C LYS A 181 13.02 6.36 -0.14
N SER A 182 13.18 7.67 -0.05
CA SER A 182 14.48 8.34 -0.22
C SER A 182 15.46 8.00 0.91
N GLY A 183 14.96 7.86 2.13
CA GLY A 183 15.79 7.57 3.30
C GLY A 183 15.99 6.07 3.56
N PHE A 184 15.09 5.20 3.10
CA PHE A 184 15.06 3.78 3.48
C PHE A 184 16.37 3.03 3.19
N MET A 185 17.01 3.28 2.05
CA MET A 185 18.29 2.67 1.70
C MET A 185 19.45 3.05 2.63
N ASN A 186 19.27 4.05 3.50
CA ASN A 186 20.25 4.51 4.48
C ASN A 186 20.02 3.95 5.89
N LEU A 187 19.08 3.02 6.07
CA LEU A 187 18.85 2.31 7.34
C LEU A 187 20.16 1.81 7.95
N LYS A 188 20.26 1.93 9.29
CA LYS A 188 21.43 1.47 10.06
C LYS A 188 20.98 0.68 11.27
N ALA A 189 21.83 -0.21 11.74
CA ALA A 189 21.64 -0.87 13.03
C ALA A 189 21.85 0.15 14.15
N LEU A 190 21.06 0.01 15.22
CA LEU A 190 21.25 0.75 16.47
C LEU A 190 22.42 0.18 17.29
#